data_AF-U9UAQ5-F1
#
_entry.id   AF-U9UAQ5-F1
#
_cell.length_a   1.000
_cell.length_b   1.000
_cell.length_c   1.000
_cell.angle_alpha   90.00
_cell.angle_beta   90.00
_cell.angle_gamma   90.00
#
_symmetry.space_group_name_H-M   'P 1'
#
loop_
_entity.id
_entity.type
_entity.pdbx_description
1 polymer ?
#
loop_
_entity_poly.entity_id
_entity_poly.type
_entity_poly.pdbx_seq_one_letter_code
_entity_poly.pdbx_strand_id
1 'polypeptide(L)'
;MQDKPGYIEKHRPQWMHIYSGRIESLCNEIIKSRRYDKAKDVHTAMFDIFGNDWLIQINTTASAEAIHEFKKLRKTKRAFQCLFEADDDGSLLYIQAINNRAWGKKKTSEKILLLL
;
A
#
# COMPACT_ATOMS: atom_id res chain seq x y z
N MET A 1 -6.36 38.88 8.92
CA MET A 1 -4.89 38.88 9.03
C MET A 1 -4.36 39.67 7.84
N GLN A 2 -3.66 40.78 8.09
CA GLN A 2 -2.99 41.53 7.03
C GLN A 2 -1.67 40.83 6.70
N ASP A 3 -1.50 40.38 5.46
CA ASP A 3 -0.21 39.88 4.99
C ASP A 3 0.81 41.01 5.04
N LYS A 4 1.86 40.82 5.86
CA LYS A 4 2.97 41.77 5.94
C LYS A 4 3.84 41.60 4.68
N PRO A 5 3.87 42.57 3.76
CA PRO A 5 4.68 42.46 2.55
C PRO A 5 6.16 42.27 2.94
N GLY A 6 6.83 41.31 2.30
CA GLY A 6 8.24 40.96 2.56
C GLY A 6 8.49 39.93 3.68
N TYR A 7 7.48 39.56 4.48
CA TYR A 7 7.68 38.55 5.55
C TYR A 7 8.04 37.17 4.99
N ILE A 8 7.36 36.77 3.92
CA ILE A 8 7.62 35.50 3.23
C ILE A 8 9.05 35.50 2.67
N GLU A 9 9.48 36.57 2.01
CA GLU A 9 10.84 36.65 1.43
C GLU A 9 11.93 36.59 2.49
N LYS A 10 11.74 37.27 3.63
CA LYS A 10 12.69 37.27 4.75
C LYS A 10 12.85 35.89 5.39
N HIS A 11 11.76 35.15 5.56
CA HIS A 11 11.77 33.87 6.28
C HIS A 11 11.82 32.64 5.37
N ARG A 12 11.63 32.80 4.05
CA ARG A 12 11.67 31.71 3.08
C ARG A 12 12.93 30.84 3.19
N PRO A 13 14.16 31.37 3.31
CA PRO A 13 15.35 30.52 3.41
C PRO A 13 15.35 29.63 4.66
N GLN A 14 14.93 30.18 5.80
CA GLN A 14 14.82 29.43 7.06
C GLN A 14 13.74 28.35 6.97
N TRP A 15 12.59 28.69 6.39
CA TRP A 15 11.52 27.74 6.14
C TRP A 15 11.94 26.62 5.19
N MET A 16 12.63 26.94 4.09
CA MET A 16 13.16 25.92 3.16
C MET A 16 14.16 24.98 3.85
N HIS A 17 15.03 25.52 4.71
CA HIS A 17 15.97 24.71 5.48
C HIS A 17 15.26 23.76 6.45
N ILE A 18 14.25 24.24 7.19
CA ILE A 18 13.44 23.40 8.09
C ILE A 18 12.64 22.36 7.31
N TYR A 19 12.05 22.76 6.18
CA TYR A 19 11.26 21.88 5.34
C TYR A 19 12.12 20.74 4.79
N SER A 20 13.17 21.03 4.04
CA SER A 20 14.01 19.99 3.43
C SER A 20 14.83 19.21 4.44
N GLY A 21 15.28 19.84 5.53
CA GLY A 21 16.11 19.18 6.54
C GLY A 21 15.34 18.27 7.49
N ARG A 22 14.01 18.47 7.67
CA ARG A 22 13.23 17.74 8.67
C ARG A 22 11.88 17.28 8.17
N ILE A 23 11.05 18.20 7.67
CA ILE A 23 9.65 17.91 7.33
C ILE A 23 9.58 16.96 6.13
N GLU A 24 10.35 17.23 5.08
CA GLU A 24 10.40 16.42 3.87
C GLU A 24 10.82 14.98 4.17
N SER A 25 11.90 14.80 4.94
CA SER A 25 12.37 13.48 5.38
C SER A 25 11.30 12.74 6.19
N LEU A 26 10.68 13.40 7.18
CA LEU A 26 9.63 12.80 8.00
C LEU A 26 8.41 12.38 7.16
N CYS A 27 7.96 13.25 6.27
CA CYS A 27 6.88 12.95 5.33
C CYS A 27 7.22 11.75 4.44
N ASN A 28 8.44 11.69 3.92
CA ASN A 28 8.89 10.57 3.10
C ASN A 28 8.90 9.25 3.87
N GLU A 29 9.36 9.24 5.12
CA GLU A 29 9.33 8.03 5.95
C GLU A 29 7.90 7.60 6.30
N ILE A 30 6.99 8.54 6.59
CA ILE A 30 5.57 8.24 6.79
C ILE A 30 4.94 7.65 5.52
N ILE A 31 5.23 8.23 4.35
CA ILE A 31 4.73 7.74 3.06
C ILE A 31 5.26 6.34 2.78
N LYS A 32 6.57 6.10 2.99
CA LYS A 32 7.17 4.77 2.85
C LYS A 32 6.51 3.75 3.77
N SER A 33 6.39 4.05 5.06
CA SER A 33 5.75 3.16 6.04
C SER A 33 4.32 2.81 5.61
N ARG A 34 3.51 3.80 5.22
CA ARG A 34 2.14 3.56 4.74
C ARG A 34 2.10 2.69 3.49
N ARG A 35 3.08 2.83 2.56
CA ARG A 35 3.18 1.95 1.38
C ARG A 35 3.49 0.51 1.80
N TYR A 36 4.39 0.31 2.76
CA TYR A 36 4.71 -1.02 3.28
C TYR A 36 3.49 -1.68 3.94
N ASP A 37 2.76 -0.96 4.77
CA ASP A 37 1.57 -1.49 5.43
C ASP A 37 0.49 -1.87 4.41
N LYS A 38 0.25 -1.01 3.41
CA LYS A 38 -0.68 -1.33 2.31
C LYS A 38 -0.24 -2.54 1.50
N ALA A 39 1.05 -2.71 1.24
CA ALA A 39 1.57 -3.87 0.53
C ALA A 39 1.36 -5.16 1.34
N LYS A 40 1.52 -5.10 2.67
CA LYS A 40 1.22 -6.23 3.57
C LYS A 40 -0.27 -6.58 3.54
N ASP A 41 -1.16 -5.59 3.59
CA ASP A 41 -2.61 -5.84 3.56
C ASP A 41 -3.04 -6.53 2.25
N VAL A 42 -2.52 -6.06 1.11
CA VAL A 42 -2.77 -6.69 -0.20
C VAL A 42 -2.20 -8.10 -0.25
N HIS A 43 -0.98 -8.29 0.24
CA HIS A 43 -0.34 -9.61 0.30
C HIS A 43 -1.19 -10.59 1.11
N THR A 44 -1.62 -10.21 2.32
CA THR A 44 -2.49 -11.03 3.15
C THR A 44 -3.81 -11.35 2.45
N ALA A 45 -4.47 -10.34 1.86
CA ALA A 45 -5.72 -10.55 1.12
C ALA A 45 -5.57 -11.53 -0.05
N MET A 46 -4.46 -11.47 -0.80
CA MET A 46 -4.19 -12.42 -1.88
C MET A 46 -4.07 -13.85 -1.36
N PHE A 47 -3.37 -14.08 -0.25
CA PHE A 47 -3.26 -15.41 0.36
C PHE A 47 -4.56 -15.89 0.98
N ASP A 48 -5.37 -15.00 1.56
CA ASP A 48 -6.68 -15.36 2.11
C ASP A 48 -7.68 -15.80 1.03
N ILE A 49 -7.51 -15.30 -0.20
CA ILE A 49 -8.40 -15.60 -1.34
C ILE A 49 -7.90 -16.81 -2.12
N PHE A 50 -6.64 -16.82 -2.53
CA PHE A 50 -6.08 -17.90 -3.34
C PHE A 50 -5.66 -19.12 -2.50
N GLY A 51 -5.39 -18.92 -1.20
CA GLY A 51 -4.86 -19.95 -0.33
C GLY A 51 -3.46 -20.43 -0.75
N ASN A 52 -2.91 -21.34 0.05
CA ASN A 52 -1.63 -21.98 -0.26
C ASN A 52 -1.70 -22.93 -1.47
N ASP A 53 -2.90 -23.30 -1.88
CA ASP A 53 -3.11 -24.22 -2.99
C ASP A 53 -2.83 -23.57 -4.34
N TRP A 54 -3.12 -22.27 -4.49
CA TRP A 54 -2.96 -21.51 -5.73
C TRP A 54 -1.80 -20.52 -5.68
N LEU A 55 -1.42 -20.02 -4.51
CA LEU A 55 -0.27 -19.12 -4.34
C LEU A 55 0.67 -19.68 -3.26
N ILE A 56 1.91 -20.00 -3.65
CA ILE A 56 2.92 -20.49 -2.72
C ILE A 56 3.57 -19.30 -2.01
N GLN A 57 3.77 -19.38 -0.69
CA GLN A 57 4.54 -18.37 0.02
C GLN A 57 6.00 -18.42 -0.41
N ILE A 58 6.54 -17.25 -0.76
CA ILE A 58 7.97 -17.05 -0.94
C ILE A 58 8.52 -16.29 0.27
N ASN A 59 9.69 -16.72 0.77
CA ASN A 59 10.34 -16.04 1.88
C ASN A 59 10.70 -14.59 1.49
N THR A 60 10.49 -13.64 2.40
CA THR A 60 10.86 -12.23 2.22
C THR A 60 12.36 -12.01 2.02
N THR A 61 13.20 -12.97 2.41
CA THR A 61 14.66 -12.96 2.20
C THR A 61 15.09 -13.82 1.02
N ALA A 62 14.17 -14.22 0.13
CA ALA A 62 14.49 -15.05 -1.02
C ALA A 62 15.48 -14.35 -1.97
N SER A 63 16.40 -15.14 -2.53
CA SER A 63 17.34 -14.65 -3.53
C SER A 63 16.63 -14.26 -4.83
N ALA A 64 17.29 -13.47 -5.68
CA ALA A 64 16.76 -13.11 -7.00
C ALA A 64 16.46 -14.36 -7.86
N GLU A 65 17.29 -15.40 -7.76
CA GLU A 65 17.09 -16.68 -8.43
C GLU A 65 15.86 -17.43 -7.91
N ALA A 66 15.69 -17.49 -6.58
CA ALA A 66 14.50 -18.10 -5.98
C ALA A 66 13.21 -17.36 -6.37
N ILE A 67 13.24 -16.02 -6.44
CA ILE A 67 12.12 -15.20 -6.94
C ILE A 67 11.85 -15.49 -8.41
N HIS A 68 12.90 -15.68 -9.22
CA HIS A 68 12.78 -16.00 -10.64
C HIS A 68 12.10 -17.37 -10.84
N GLU A 69 12.52 -18.40 -10.11
CA GLU A 69 11.90 -19.72 -10.16
C GLU A 69 10.46 -19.71 -9.62
N PHE A 70 10.21 -18.98 -8.53
CA PHE A 70 8.86 -18.78 -8.01
C PHE A 70 7.88 -18.22 -9.06
N LYS A 71 8.33 -17.22 -9.85
CA LYS A 71 7.53 -16.64 -10.94
C LYS A 71 7.27 -17.62 -12.08
N LYS A 72 8.11 -18.63 -12.26
CA LYS A 72 7.93 -19.67 -13.29
C LYS A 72 6.90 -20.73 -12.89
N LEU A 73 6.66 -20.92 -11.59
CA LEU A 73 5.71 -21.91 -11.09
C LEU A 73 4.33 -21.74 -11.73
N ARG A 74 3.76 -22.84 -12.21
CA ARG A 74 2.46 -22.86 -12.89
C ARG A 74 1.35 -22.30 -12.01
N LYS A 75 1.37 -22.62 -10.71
CA LYS A 75 0.42 -22.12 -9.71
C LYS A 75 0.47 -20.60 -9.61
N THR A 76 1.67 -20.05 -9.40
CA THR A 76 1.91 -18.60 -9.35
C THR A 76 1.40 -17.90 -10.61
N LYS A 77 1.79 -18.38 -11.80
CA LYS A 77 1.31 -17.81 -13.07
C LYS A 77 -0.21 -17.80 -13.17
N ARG A 78 -0.86 -18.91 -12.81
CA ARG A 78 -2.31 -19.03 -12.84
C ARG A 78 -2.97 -18.05 -11.89
N ALA A 79 -2.49 -17.94 -10.64
CA ALA A 79 -3.03 -16.98 -9.67
C ALA A 79 -2.98 -15.54 -10.20
N PHE A 80 -1.89 -15.14 -10.86
CA PHE A 80 -1.78 -13.81 -11.47
C PHE A 80 -2.70 -13.62 -12.69
N GLN A 81 -2.91 -14.65 -13.50
CA GLN A 81 -3.85 -14.60 -14.63
C GLN A 81 -5.30 -14.46 -14.13
N CYS A 82 -5.66 -15.21 -13.09
CA CYS A 82 -7.00 -15.18 -12.51
C CYS A 82 -7.37 -13.84 -11.86
N LEU A 83 -6.41 -12.93 -11.60
CA LEU A 83 -6.71 -11.60 -11.04
C LEU A 83 -7.79 -10.83 -11.83
N PHE A 84 -7.85 -11.04 -13.14
CA PHE A 84 -8.80 -10.38 -14.05
C PHE A 84 -9.97 -11.28 -14.44
N GLU A 85 -10.09 -12.46 -13.84
CA GLU A 85 -11.21 -13.38 -14.00
C GLU A 85 -12.21 -13.17 -12.86
N ALA A 86 -13.43 -13.65 -13.06
CA ALA A 86 -14.44 -13.69 -12.01
C ALA A 86 -14.00 -14.65 -10.90
N ASP A 87 -14.37 -14.33 -9.66
CA ASP A 87 -14.19 -15.18 -8.49
C ASP A 87 -15.02 -16.46 -8.58
N ASP A 88 -14.82 -17.37 -7.62
CA ASP A 88 -15.46 -18.68 -7.64
C ASP A 88 -17.00 -18.60 -7.65
N ASP A 89 -17.57 -17.52 -7.10
CA ASP A 89 -19.01 -17.24 -7.09
C ASP A 89 -19.49 -16.53 -8.37
N GLY A 90 -18.56 -16.16 -9.27
CA GLY A 90 -18.84 -15.43 -10.50
C GLY A 90 -19.30 -13.99 -10.28
N SER A 91 -19.13 -13.46 -9.07
CA SER A 91 -19.79 -12.25 -8.58
C SER A 91 -18.93 -10.98 -8.74
N LEU A 92 -17.61 -11.13 -8.61
CA LEU A 92 -16.63 -10.06 -8.67
C LEU A 92 -15.37 -10.53 -9.37
N LEU A 93 -14.55 -9.60 -9.89
CA LEU A 93 -13.20 -9.96 -10.30
C LEU A 93 -12.35 -10.28 -9.06
N TYR A 94 -11.43 -11.25 -9.16
CA TYR A 94 -10.50 -11.55 -8.07
C TYR A 94 -9.74 -10.31 -7.58
N ILE A 95 -9.33 -9.39 -8.46
CA ILE A 95 -8.70 -8.13 -8.07
C ILE A 95 -9.64 -7.22 -7.25
N GLN A 96 -10.94 -7.25 -7.52
CA GLN A 96 -11.93 -6.51 -6.73
C GLN A 96 -12.14 -7.18 -5.37
N ALA A 97 -12.22 -8.51 -5.31
CA ALA A 97 -12.28 -9.25 -4.05
C ALA A 97 -11.05 -8.98 -3.17
N ILE A 98 -9.85 -8.97 -3.75
CA ILE A 98 -8.59 -8.62 -3.06
C ILE A 98 -8.64 -7.18 -2.55
N ASN A 99 -9.03 -6.23 -3.40
CA ASN A 99 -9.15 -4.82 -2.98
C ASN A 99 -10.17 -4.64 -1.85
N ASN A 100 -11.31 -5.32 -1.93
CA ASN A 100 -12.33 -5.29 -0.88
C ASN A 100 -11.84 -5.94 0.41
N ARG A 101 -11.01 -6.97 0.33
CA ARG A 101 -10.46 -7.62 1.52
C ARG A 101 -9.33 -6.82 2.16
N ALA A 102 -8.46 -6.23 1.35
CA ALA A 102 -7.35 -5.41 1.81
C ALA A 102 -7.83 -4.03 2.32
N TRP A 103 -8.80 -3.41 1.65
CA TRP A 103 -9.19 -2.02 1.87
C TRP A 103 -10.70 -1.78 1.97
N GLY A 104 -11.52 -2.83 1.90
CA GLY A 104 -12.96 -2.70 2.12
C GLY A 104 -13.23 -1.98 3.43
N LYS A 105 -14.23 -1.10 3.39
CA LYS A 105 -14.50 -0.14 4.45
C LYS A 105 -14.51 -0.83 5.82
N LYS A 106 -13.47 -0.58 6.64
CA LYS A 106 -13.70 -0.54 8.10
C LYS A 106 -14.85 0.44 8.28
N LYS A 107 -15.95 -0.01 8.88
CA LYS A 107 -16.95 0.94 9.40
C LYS A 107 -16.17 1.86 10.32
N THR A 108 -15.85 3.06 9.85
CA THR A 108 -15.32 4.12 10.67
C THR A 108 -16.44 4.47 11.62
N SER A 109 -16.51 3.79 12.76
CA SER A 109 -17.30 4.27 13.88
C SER A 109 -16.72 5.63 14.25
N GLU A 110 -17.45 6.68 13.88
CA GLU A 110 -17.39 8.08 14.30
C GLU A 110 -16.44 8.41 15.48
N LYS A 111 -15.13 8.43 15.25
CA LYS A 111 -14.16 8.99 16.21
C LYS A 111 -13.14 9.94 15.58
N ILE A 112 -13.51 10.58 14.46
CA ILE A 112 -12.74 11.70 13.90
C ILE A 112 -13.40 13.07 14.16
N LEU A 113 -14.61 13.10 14.73
CA LEU A 113 -15.30 14.34 15.10
C LEU A 113 -14.83 14.99 16.43
N LEU A 114 -13.78 14.49 17.08
CA LEU A 114 -13.29 15.02 18.37
C LEU A 114 -11.93 15.74 18.29
N LEU A 115 -11.42 16.03 17.08
CA LEU A 115 -10.13 16.73 16.92
C LEU A 115 -10.19 17.96 15.99
N LEU A 116 -11.38 18.51 15.76
CA LEU A 116 -11.60 19.88 15.25
C LEU A 116 -12.43 20.64 16.28
#